data_AF-A0A529HTM6-F1
#
_entry.id   AF-A0A529HTM6-F1
#
_cell.length_a   1.000
_cell.length_b   1.000
_cell.length_c   1.000
_cell.angle_alpha   90.00
_cell.angle_beta   90.00
_cell.angle_gamma   90.00
#
_symmetry.space_group_name_H-M   'P 1'
#
loop_
_entity.id
_entity.type
_entity.pdbx_description
1 polymer ?
#
loop_
_entity_poly.entity_id
_entity_poly.type
_entity_poly.pdbx_seq_one_letter_code
_entity_poly.pdbx_strand_id
1 'polypeptide(L)'
;MLDKRSGSRLANLWDDAKAKGLSDPELLVYRSNTLGSDKRVTNYGGGNTSSKVWQKDPLTGEDVEVLWVKGSGGDSASIKLDGFATLYMDKLRALKGLYRGLAHEDEMVGYLPHCTFNLNPRAASIDTPLHAFVPRPCVDHM
;
A
#
# COMPACT_ATOMS: atom_id res chain seq x y z
N MET A 1 -24.50 -28.33 22.85
CA MET A 1 -24.36 -26.89 23.16
C MET A 1 -23.13 -26.40 22.41
N LEU A 2 -23.29 -25.51 21.43
CA LEU A 2 -22.17 -24.87 20.76
C LEU A 2 -21.50 -23.94 21.76
N ASP A 3 -20.25 -24.23 22.07
CA ASP A 3 -19.43 -23.48 23.00
C ASP A 3 -19.21 -22.07 22.44
N LYS A 4 -20.00 -21.11 22.95
CA LYS A 4 -19.86 -19.67 22.69
C LYS A 4 -18.56 -19.21 23.36
N ARG A 5 -17.42 -19.49 22.74
CA ARG A 5 -16.19 -18.76 23.08
C ARG A 5 -16.44 -17.30 22.73
N SER A 6 -16.70 -16.51 23.76
CA SER A 6 -16.48 -15.07 23.80
C SER A 6 -15.25 -14.76 22.95
N GLY A 7 -15.45 -14.15 21.78
CA GLY A 7 -14.38 -13.93 20.81
C GLY A 7 -13.30 -13.12 21.48
N SER A 8 -12.14 -13.72 21.75
CA SER A 8 -11.01 -13.00 22.34
C SER A 8 -10.69 -11.82 21.42
N ARG A 9 -10.59 -10.62 21.99
CA ARG A 9 -10.15 -9.42 21.26
C ARG A 9 -8.88 -9.73 20.46
N LEU A 10 -8.73 -9.12 19.29
CA LEU A 10 -7.52 -9.24 18.50
C LEU A 10 -6.33 -8.73 19.32
N ALA A 11 -5.23 -9.48 19.31
CA ALA A 11 -4.00 -9.05 19.94
C ALA A 11 -3.33 -7.97 19.09
N ASN A 12 -2.78 -6.94 19.75
CA ASN A 12 -1.86 -6.04 19.07
C ASN A 12 -0.49 -6.72 18.98
N LEU A 13 -0.02 -6.97 17.76
CA LEU A 13 1.24 -7.67 17.47
C LEU A 13 2.39 -6.70 17.10
N TRP A 14 2.17 -5.40 17.24
CA TRP A 14 3.18 -4.37 16.98
C TRP A 14 4.25 -4.37 18.07
N ASP A 15 5.50 -4.25 17.64
CA ASP A 15 6.70 -4.16 18.47
C ASP A 15 7.47 -2.88 18.08
N ASP A 16 7.44 -1.89 18.99
CA ASP A 16 8.11 -0.60 18.79
C ASP A 16 9.64 -0.73 18.71
N ALA A 17 10.24 -1.70 19.41
CA ALA A 17 11.68 -1.92 19.38
C ALA A 17 12.13 -2.43 18.01
N LYS A 18 11.33 -3.34 17.43
CA LYS A 18 11.56 -3.81 16.06
C LYS A 18 11.34 -2.70 15.04
N ALA A 19 10.27 -1.91 15.18
CA ALA A 19 9.92 -0.85 14.24
C ALA A 19 10.97 0.27 14.15
N LYS A 20 11.60 0.64 15.28
CA LYS A 20 12.52 1.78 15.38
C LYS A 20 13.75 1.68 14.46
N GLY A 21 14.18 0.47 14.11
CA GLY A 21 15.37 0.23 13.29
C GLY A 21 15.11 0.10 11.78
N LEU A 22 13.85 0.15 11.34
CA LEU A 22 13.47 -0.08 9.95
C LEU A 22 13.43 1.22 9.15
N SER A 23 13.88 1.17 7.90
CA SER A 23 13.59 2.22 6.92
C SER A 23 12.09 2.29 6.60
N ASP A 24 11.60 3.38 6.00
CA ASP A 24 10.17 3.52 5.69
C ASP A 24 9.60 2.35 4.83
N PRO A 25 10.30 1.84 3.78
CA PRO A 25 9.83 0.67 3.04
C PRO A 25 9.85 -0.63 3.87
N GLU A 26 10.84 -0.80 4.74
CA GLU A 26 10.90 -1.96 5.63
C GLU A 26 9.82 -1.90 6.73
N LEU A 27 9.50 -0.70 7.21
CA LEU A 27 8.40 -0.47 8.15
C LEU A 27 7.05 -0.79 7.51
N LEU A 28 6.89 -0.46 6.22
CA LEU A 28 5.73 -0.88 5.43
C LEU A 28 5.63 -2.41 5.38
N VAL A 29 6.71 -3.12 5.00
CA VAL A 29 6.75 -4.60 4.99
C VAL A 29 6.39 -5.17 6.37
N TYR A 30 6.96 -4.61 7.43
CA TYR A 30 6.69 -5.06 8.80
C TYR A 30 5.22 -4.87 9.19
N ARG A 31 4.63 -3.72 8.85
CA ARG A 31 3.22 -3.44 9.10
C ARG A 31 2.30 -4.36 8.32
N SER A 32 2.57 -4.57 7.03
CA SER A 32 1.81 -5.48 6.18
C SER A 32 1.84 -6.91 6.72
N ASN A 33 3.02 -7.42 7.09
CA ASN A 33 3.17 -8.77 7.64
C ASN A 33 2.49 -8.92 9.01
N THR A 34 2.59 -7.89 9.87
CA THR A 34 1.92 -7.88 11.18
C THR A 34 0.40 -7.96 11.02
N LEU A 35 -0.19 -7.13 10.16
CA LEU A 35 -1.62 -7.15 9.88
C LEU A 35 -2.06 -8.43 9.14
N GLY A 36 -1.25 -8.91 8.20
CA GLY A 36 -1.53 -10.10 7.40
C GLY A 36 -1.45 -11.43 8.16
N SER A 37 -0.79 -11.43 9.32
CA SER A 37 -0.56 -12.62 10.13
C SER A 37 -1.83 -13.22 10.73
N ASP A 38 -2.89 -12.41 10.90
CA ASP A 38 -4.19 -12.85 11.40
C ASP A 38 -5.25 -12.78 10.30
N LYS A 39 -5.81 -13.92 9.90
CA LYS A 39 -6.83 -14.00 8.85
C LYS A 39 -8.17 -13.39 9.25
N ARG A 40 -8.36 -13.01 10.52
CA ARG A 40 -9.50 -12.20 10.97
C ARG A 40 -9.32 -10.72 10.64
N VAL A 41 -8.09 -10.28 10.35
CA VAL A 41 -7.73 -8.93 9.91
C VAL A 41 -7.68 -8.87 8.39
N THR A 42 -7.07 -9.86 7.72
CA THR A 42 -6.97 -9.91 6.25
C THR A 42 -7.43 -11.22 5.65
N ASN A 43 -8.34 -11.17 4.70
CA ASN A 43 -8.66 -12.31 3.85
C ASN A 43 -7.52 -12.60 2.85
N TYR A 44 -7.44 -13.85 2.36
CA TYR A 44 -6.42 -14.23 1.36
C TYR A 44 -6.54 -13.37 0.09
N GLY A 45 -5.44 -12.72 -0.29
CA GLY A 45 -5.38 -11.80 -1.43
C GLY A 45 -6.09 -10.45 -1.20
N GLY A 46 -6.81 -10.30 -0.09
CA GLY A 46 -7.47 -9.07 0.34
C GLY A 46 -6.58 -8.17 1.18
N GLY A 47 -7.08 -6.98 1.46
CA GLY A 47 -6.34 -5.92 2.13
C GLY A 47 -5.24 -5.30 1.27
N ASN A 48 -4.88 -4.06 1.59
CA ASN A 48 -3.90 -3.26 0.90
C ASN A 48 -3.23 -2.32 1.91
N THR A 49 -1.93 -2.11 1.75
CA THR A 49 -1.13 -1.28 2.64
C THR A 49 -0.23 -0.41 1.80
N SER A 50 0.02 0.81 2.27
CA SER A 50 0.91 1.73 1.58
C SER A 50 1.66 2.66 2.51
N SER A 51 2.82 3.13 2.05
CA SER A 51 3.53 4.26 2.64
C SER A 51 3.93 5.26 1.55
N LYS A 52 3.81 6.55 1.85
CA LYS A 52 4.36 7.66 1.06
C LYS A 52 5.75 7.96 1.59
N VAL A 53 6.77 7.76 0.76
CA VAL A 53 8.19 7.80 1.14
C VAL A 53 8.92 8.78 0.23
N TRP A 54 9.76 9.64 0.79
CA TRP A 54 10.62 10.52 0.00
C TRP A 54 11.81 9.75 -0.56
N GLN A 55 12.04 9.84 -1.87
CA GLN A 55 13.15 9.17 -2.55
C GLN A 55 13.76 10.08 -3.61
N LYS A 56 15.03 9.83 -3.95
CA LYS A 56 15.70 10.48 -5.07
C LYS A 56 15.16 9.94 -6.40
N ASP A 57 14.65 10.82 -7.24
CA ASP A 57 14.26 10.48 -8.62
C ASP A 57 15.52 10.15 -9.44
N PRO A 58 15.63 8.95 -10.04
CA PRO A 58 16.79 8.56 -10.83
C PRO A 58 16.99 9.39 -12.10
N LEU A 59 15.98 10.09 -12.60
CA LEU A 59 16.04 10.91 -13.80
C LEU A 59 16.47 12.35 -13.51
N THR A 60 16.01 12.90 -12.39
CA THR A 60 16.19 14.33 -12.07
C THR A 60 17.15 14.58 -10.91
N GLY A 61 17.34 13.61 -10.02
CA GLY A 61 18.12 13.76 -8.78
C GLY A 61 17.40 14.49 -7.65
N GLU A 62 16.16 14.95 -7.89
CA GLU A 62 15.35 15.66 -6.90
C GLU A 62 14.70 14.69 -5.90
N ASP A 63 14.38 15.20 -4.71
CA ASP A 63 13.58 14.43 -3.76
C ASP A 63 12.11 14.49 -4.16
N VAL A 64 11.53 13.32 -4.42
CA VAL A 64 10.12 13.16 -4.81
C VAL A 64 9.40 12.26 -3.82
N GLU A 65 8.12 12.51 -3.61
CA GLU A 65 7.28 11.66 -2.78
C GLU A 65 6.78 10.48 -3.62
N VAL A 66 7.06 9.27 -3.15
CA VAL A 66 6.75 8.01 -3.84
C VAL A 66 5.75 7.22 -3.01
N LEU A 67 4.64 6.83 -3.62
CA LEU A 67 3.71 5.87 -3.03
C LEU A 67 4.25 4.46 -3.23
N TRP A 68 4.59 3.79 -2.14
CA TRP A 68 4.75 2.35 -2.08
C TRP A 68 3.40 1.75 -1.73
N VAL A 69 2.81 0.96 -2.61
CA VAL A 69 1.49 0.32 -2.40
C VAL A 69 1.58 -1.16 -2.74
N LYS A 70 0.91 -2.01 -1.96
CA LYS A 70 0.93 -3.46 -2.24
C LYS A 70 0.48 -3.70 -3.68
N GLY A 71 1.26 -4.48 -4.41
CA GLY A 71 0.91 -4.86 -5.77
C GLY A 71 -0.25 -5.85 -5.81
N SER A 72 -0.91 -5.93 -6.96
CA SER A 72 -2.06 -6.81 -7.17
C SER A 72 -1.74 -8.28 -6.84
N GLY A 73 -2.68 -8.97 -6.18
CA GLY A 73 -2.60 -10.40 -5.85
C GLY A 73 -1.56 -10.81 -4.79
N GLY A 74 -0.82 -9.87 -4.18
CA GLY A 74 0.15 -10.19 -3.11
C GLY A 74 -0.52 -10.56 -1.78
N ASP A 75 0.01 -11.56 -1.08
CA ASP A 75 -0.39 -11.90 0.30
C ASP A 75 0.34 -11.00 1.31
N SER A 76 -0.41 -10.20 2.07
CA SER A 76 0.15 -9.28 3.06
C SER A 76 0.95 -9.98 4.15
N ALA A 77 0.65 -11.25 4.47
CA ALA A 77 1.32 -12.00 5.54
C ALA A 77 2.78 -12.35 5.24
N SER A 78 3.15 -12.41 3.96
CA SER A 78 4.47 -12.85 3.50
C SER A 78 5.11 -11.87 2.52
N ILE A 79 4.57 -10.65 2.44
CA ILE A 79 5.01 -9.66 1.47
C ILE A 79 6.44 -9.21 1.78
N LYS A 80 7.21 -8.99 0.72
CA LYS A 80 8.55 -8.42 0.73
C LYS A 80 8.55 -7.12 -0.09
N LEU A 81 9.67 -6.40 -0.10
CA LEU A 81 9.79 -5.12 -0.80
C LEU A 81 9.38 -5.20 -2.29
N ASP A 82 9.72 -6.29 -2.98
CA ASP A 82 9.36 -6.54 -4.37
C ASP A 82 7.85 -6.81 -4.61
N GLY A 83 7.10 -7.01 -3.52
CA GLY A 83 5.65 -7.12 -3.55
C GLY A 83 4.94 -5.78 -3.71
N PHE A 84 5.65 -4.65 -3.58
CA PHE A 84 5.10 -3.30 -3.67
C PHE A 84 5.36 -2.65 -5.02
N ALA A 85 4.33 -2.01 -5.57
CA ALA A 85 4.46 -1.07 -6.67
C ALA A 85 4.89 0.29 -6.12
N THR A 86 5.70 1.01 -6.88
CA THR A 86 6.16 2.36 -6.54
C THR A 86 5.68 3.35 -7.58
N LEU A 87 4.99 4.41 -7.16
CA LEU A 87 4.40 5.40 -8.06
C LEU A 87 4.71 6.83 -7.59
N TYR A 88 4.96 7.72 -8.54
CA TYR A 88 5.13 9.15 -8.33
C TYR A 88 3.83 9.78 -7.79
N MET A 89 3.88 10.41 -6.62
CA MET A 89 2.69 11.00 -5.98
C MET A 89 2.16 12.24 -6.70
N ASP A 90 3.02 13.05 -7.31
CA ASP A 90 2.63 14.20 -8.13
C ASP A 90 1.82 13.75 -9.36
N LYS A 91 2.26 12.69 -10.05
CA LYS A 91 1.52 12.10 -11.18
C LYS A 91 0.18 11.53 -10.74
N LEU A 92 0.13 10.80 -9.62
CA LEU A 92 -1.11 10.31 -9.04
C LEU A 92 -2.08 11.46 -8.71
N ARG A 93 -1.59 12.58 -8.16
CA ARG A 93 -2.40 13.76 -7.89
C ARG A 93 -2.92 14.41 -9.18
N ALA A 94 -2.12 14.42 -10.25
CA ALA A 94 -2.53 14.96 -11.55
C ALA A 94 -3.70 14.17 -12.18
N LEU A 95 -3.81 12.86 -11.90
CA LEU A 95 -4.93 12.05 -12.39
C LEU A 95 -6.31 12.55 -11.94
N LYS A 96 -6.41 13.31 -10.85
CA LYS A 96 -7.67 13.94 -10.43
C LYS A 96 -8.27 14.84 -11.52
N GLY A 97 -7.43 15.47 -12.34
CA GLY A 97 -7.87 16.31 -13.45
C GLY A 97 -8.44 15.52 -14.65
N LEU A 98 -8.18 14.22 -14.72
CA LEU A 98 -8.71 13.33 -15.76
C LEU A 98 -10.00 12.62 -15.32
N TYR A 99 -10.31 12.59 -14.03
CA TYR A 99 -11.46 11.86 -13.51
C TYR A 99 -12.79 12.54 -13.89
N ARG A 100 -13.62 11.83 -14.65
CA ARG A 100 -14.91 12.32 -15.19
C ARG A 100 -16.13 11.87 -14.39
N GLY A 101 -15.93 11.16 -13.28
CA GLY A 101 -17.00 10.62 -12.43
C GLY A 101 -17.11 9.10 -12.49
N LEU A 102 -18.05 8.56 -11.72
CA LEU A 102 -18.18 7.12 -11.45
C LEU A 102 -18.30 6.26 -12.71
N ALA A 103 -19.02 6.74 -13.73
CA ALA A 103 -19.19 6.04 -15.01
C ALA A 103 -17.88 5.82 -15.79
N HIS A 104 -16.77 6.44 -15.36
CA HIS A 104 -15.46 6.40 -16.00
C HIS A 104 -14.36 5.92 -15.04
N GLU A 105 -14.70 5.30 -13.90
CA GLU A 105 -13.68 4.93 -12.90
C GLU A 105 -12.69 3.85 -13.40
N ASP A 106 -13.16 2.90 -14.21
CA ASP A 106 -12.32 1.80 -14.72
C ASP A 106 -11.14 2.28 -15.57
N GLU A 107 -11.33 3.37 -16.33
CA GLU A 107 -10.28 3.92 -17.19
C GLU A 107 -9.10 4.48 -16.37
N MET A 108 -9.36 4.86 -15.11
CA MET A 108 -8.33 5.41 -14.22
C MET A 108 -7.24 4.40 -13.90
N VAL A 109 -7.58 3.10 -13.86
CA VAL A 109 -6.61 2.03 -13.64
C VAL A 109 -5.60 1.98 -14.77
N GLY A 110 -6.03 2.27 -16.01
CA GLY A 110 -5.17 2.33 -17.19
C GLY A 110 -4.10 3.42 -17.12
N TYR A 111 -4.27 4.44 -16.28
CA TYR A 111 -3.28 5.51 -16.11
C TYR A 111 -2.20 5.21 -15.07
N LEU A 112 -2.39 4.22 -14.19
CA LEU A 112 -1.42 3.90 -13.14
C LEU A 112 -0.01 3.56 -13.67
N PRO A 113 0.17 2.83 -14.79
CA PRO A 113 1.49 2.57 -15.36
C PRO A 113 2.26 3.84 -15.76
N HIS A 114 1.57 4.93 -16.12
CA HIS A 114 2.22 6.21 -16.42
C HIS A 114 2.77 6.91 -15.16
N CYS A 115 2.33 6.47 -13.99
CA CYS A 115 2.77 6.99 -12.69
C CYS A 115 3.94 6.19 -12.10
N THR A 116 4.41 5.12 -12.75
CA THR A 116 5.47 4.25 -12.21
C THR A 116 6.76 5.00 -11.88
N PHE A 117 7.23 4.83 -10.65
CA PHE A 117 8.52 5.28 -10.16
C PHE A 117 9.61 4.23 -10.44
N ASN A 118 10.78 4.69 -10.88
CA ASN A 118 12.00 3.90 -11.06
C ASN A 118 11.80 2.54 -11.77
N LEU A 119 11.04 2.54 -12.87
CA LEU A 119 10.80 1.36 -13.71
C LEU A 119 10.27 0.12 -12.94
N ASN A 120 9.62 0.32 -11.79
CA ASN A 120 9.10 -0.79 -10.99
C ASN A 120 8.05 -1.58 -11.78
N PRO A 121 8.27 -2.87 -12.08
CA PRO A 121 7.39 -3.66 -12.93
C PRO A 121 6.16 -4.21 -12.18
N ARG A 122 6.10 -4.04 -10.86
CA ARG A 122 5.01 -4.56 -10.04
C ARG A 122 3.72 -3.80 -10.37
N ALA A 123 2.71 -4.51 -10.85
CA ALA A 123 1.39 -3.95 -11.07
C ALA A 123 0.80 -3.42 -9.75
N ALA A 124 0.42 -2.14 -9.73
CA ALA A 124 -0.20 -1.51 -8.58
C ALA A 124 -1.59 -2.10 -8.30
N SER A 125 -2.04 -2.05 -7.04
CA SER A 125 -3.42 -2.41 -6.68
C SER A 125 -4.43 -1.47 -7.34
N ILE A 126 -5.63 -1.97 -7.65
CA ILE A 126 -6.74 -1.16 -8.11
C ILE A 126 -7.16 -0.09 -7.08
N ASP A 127 -6.92 -0.34 -5.79
CA ASP A 127 -7.24 0.61 -4.71
C ASP A 127 -6.20 1.73 -4.56
N THR A 128 -5.21 1.82 -5.46
CA THR A 128 -4.16 2.85 -5.41
C THR A 128 -4.70 4.28 -5.20
N PRO A 129 -5.82 4.71 -5.82
CA PRO A 129 -6.38 6.04 -5.56
C PRO A 129 -6.73 6.30 -4.08
N LEU A 130 -7.25 5.30 -3.34
CA LEU A 130 -7.52 5.41 -1.90
C LEU A 130 -6.22 5.72 -1.14
N HIS A 131 -5.17 4.94 -1.41
CA HIS A 131 -3.86 5.07 -0.78
C HIS A 131 -3.15 6.39 -1.14
N ALA A 132 -3.34 6.86 -2.37
CA ALA A 132 -2.79 8.13 -2.83
C ALA A 132 -3.49 9.33 -2.19
N PHE A 133 -4.83 9.32 -2.12
CA PHE A 133 -5.60 10.54 -1.82
C PHE A 133 -5.98 10.71 -0.34
N VAL A 134 -5.87 9.67 0.48
CA VAL A 134 -5.91 9.84 1.94
C VAL A 134 -4.66 10.64 2.37
N PRO A 135 -4.81 11.80 3.05
CA PRO A 135 -3.72 12.72 3.38
C PRO A 135 -2.93 12.26 4.62
N ARG A 136 -2.45 11.01 4.58
CA ARG A 136 -1.64 10.38 5.62
C ARG A 136 -0.42 9.70 5.00
N PRO A 137 0.75 9.70 5.67
CA PRO A 137 1.94 9.02 5.17
C PRO A 137 1.74 7.51 5.04
N CYS A 138 1.00 6.89 5.97
CA CYS A 138 0.70 5.47 5.98
C CYS A 138 -0.81 5.26 5.87
N VAL A 139 -1.23 4.29 5.05
CA VAL A 139 -2.63 3.92 4.86
C VAL A 139 -2.73 2.40 4.78
N ASP A 140 -3.55 1.82 5.64
CA ASP A 140 -3.84 0.39 5.67
C ASP A 140 -5.36 0.21 5.52
N HIS A 141 -5.76 -0.65 4.59
CA HIS A 141 -7.14 -0.94 4.22
C HIS A 141 -7.28 -2.46 4.20
N MET A 142 -8.01 -3.08 5.13
CA MET A 142 -8.00 -4.53 5.34
C MET A 142 -9.36 -5.17 5.07
#